data_AF-A0A8H3UG98-F1
#
_entry.id   AF-A0A8H3UG98-F1
#
_cell.length_a   1.000
_cell.length_b   1.000
_cell.length_c   1.000
_cell.angle_alpha   90.00
_cell.angle_beta   90.00
_cell.angle_gamma   90.00
#
_symmetry.space_group_name_H-M   'P 1'
#
loop_
_entity.id
_entity.type
_entity.pdbx_description
1 polymer ?
#
loop_
_entity_poly.entity_id
_entity_poly.type
_entity_poly.pdbx_seq_one_letter_code
_entity_poly.pdbx_strand_id
1 'polypeptide(L)'
;MTSFLLSCFVLAFLTHVQARFEPSCPVIFDGRVPSTADVALFDRNETPFGGYRGSEQKWSSLISFPPQVPPALFDYESGAKPMSIAVDQDSVVLPANKQVETGYRKTALTFKRNTGSDESGRGVVTYHWSVRQNRDTPLNFTHEYVAVSHETANAGGNHFQLVAGLIIGKENRYPALNWKVLDRTKHIIFQTPILFTNDWENFAITLNYNKRTIQVFYSTGQNHLSAVTAIEDNTKDNYSPKDNLNPNDEGGLFQFGLLRKSTGAKDARGNGYQGPQFREGLTYGSIFVENSANGCVSR
;
A
#
# COMPACT_ATOMS: atom_id res chain seq x y z
N MET A 1 -71.00 10.91 -7.30
CA MET A 1 -70.21 9.66 -7.33
C MET A 1 -68.76 10.04 -7.53
N THR A 2 -68.01 9.99 -6.44
CA THR A 2 -66.59 10.38 -6.30
C THR A 2 -65.68 9.27 -6.82
N SER A 3 -64.78 9.58 -7.74
CA SER A 3 -63.73 8.66 -8.18
C SER A 3 -62.38 9.16 -7.67
N PHE A 4 -61.83 8.48 -6.66
CA PHE A 4 -60.46 8.67 -6.18
C PHE A 4 -59.53 7.78 -7.02
N LEU A 5 -58.61 8.37 -7.78
CA LEU A 5 -57.50 7.68 -8.41
C LEU A 5 -56.37 7.53 -7.38
N LEU A 6 -56.16 6.31 -6.91
CA LEU A 6 -55.06 5.94 -6.02
C LEU A 6 -53.81 5.71 -6.87
N SER A 7 -52.87 6.66 -6.86
CA SER A 7 -51.57 6.52 -7.53
C SER A 7 -50.63 5.69 -6.66
N CYS A 8 -50.47 4.41 -6.97
CA CYS A 8 -49.44 3.57 -6.36
C CYS A 8 -48.04 3.99 -6.87
N PHE A 9 -47.27 4.69 -6.04
CA PHE A 9 -45.83 4.81 -6.22
C PHE A 9 -45.17 3.47 -5.84
N VAL A 10 -44.74 2.70 -6.84
CA VAL A 10 -43.85 1.56 -6.63
C VAL A 10 -42.44 2.10 -6.42
N LEU A 11 -41.98 2.13 -5.16
CA LEU A 11 -40.57 2.36 -4.84
C LEU A 11 -39.79 1.11 -5.29
N ALA A 12 -39.14 1.18 -6.46
CA ALA A 12 -38.18 0.17 -6.86
C ALA A 12 -36.93 0.30 -5.97
N PHE A 13 -36.82 -0.55 -4.95
CA PHE A 13 -35.56 -0.75 -4.24
C PHE A 13 -34.59 -1.43 -5.21
N LEU A 14 -33.69 -0.65 -5.81
CA LEU A 14 -32.48 -1.19 -6.44
C LEU A 14 -31.64 -1.86 -5.35
N THR A 15 -31.81 -3.16 -5.18
CA THR A 15 -30.85 -3.96 -4.43
C THR A 15 -29.54 -3.95 -5.22
N HIS A 16 -28.58 -3.12 -4.80
CA HIS A 16 -27.21 -3.25 -5.27
C HIS A 16 -26.71 -4.61 -4.81
N VAL A 17 -26.67 -5.58 -5.74
CA VAL A 17 -25.96 -6.84 -5.51
C VAL A 17 -24.50 -6.47 -5.43
N GLN A 18 -24.04 -6.27 -4.19
CA GLN A 18 -22.68 -5.90 -3.89
C GLN A 18 -21.80 -7.11 -4.20
N ALA A 19 -20.91 -6.98 -5.19
CA ALA A 19 -20.03 -8.07 -5.57
C ALA A 19 -19.13 -8.45 -4.39
N ARG A 20 -19.06 -9.75 -4.12
CA ARG A 20 -18.43 -10.36 -2.95
C ARG A 20 -17.13 -11.01 -3.40
N PHE A 21 -16.01 -10.59 -2.84
CA PHE A 21 -14.69 -11.07 -3.25
C PHE A 21 -13.94 -11.69 -2.08
N GLU A 22 -13.50 -12.93 -2.28
CA GLU A 22 -12.47 -13.57 -1.48
C GLU A 22 -11.23 -13.81 -2.33
N PRO A 23 -10.04 -13.87 -1.72
CA PRO A 23 -8.85 -14.36 -2.42
C PRO A 23 -9.11 -15.76 -2.97
N SER A 24 -8.97 -15.93 -4.28
CA SER A 24 -9.11 -17.21 -4.98
C SER A 24 -7.82 -18.05 -4.96
N CYS A 25 -6.70 -17.44 -4.59
CA CYS A 25 -5.39 -18.09 -4.54
C CYS A 25 -4.95 -18.37 -3.10
N PRO A 26 -4.03 -19.34 -2.88
CA PRO A 26 -3.51 -19.61 -1.55
C PRO A 26 -2.85 -18.37 -0.94
N VAL A 27 -3.36 -17.91 0.20
CA VAL A 27 -2.83 -16.75 0.92
C VAL A 27 -1.59 -17.16 1.72
N ILE A 28 -0.49 -16.44 1.51
CA ILE A 28 0.78 -16.58 2.26
C ILE A 28 0.69 -15.76 3.55
N PHE A 29 0.29 -14.49 3.42
CA PHE A 29 0.10 -13.57 4.54
C PHE A 29 -1.24 -12.88 4.44
N ASP A 30 -2.00 -12.90 5.53
CA ASP A 30 -3.27 -12.18 5.64
C ASP A 30 -3.13 -11.02 6.62
N GLY A 31 -3.24 -9.80 6.10
CA GLY A 31 -3.12 -8.55 6.85
C GLY A 31 -4.46 -7.85 7.02
N ARG A 32 -5.55 -8.50 6.64
CA ARG A 32 -6.90 -7.97 6.82
C ARG A 32 -7.22 -7.93 8.31
N VAL A 33 -7.63 -6.76 8.79
CA VAL A 33 -7.86 -6.54 10.23
C VAL A 33 -9.22 -7.11 10.62
N PRO A 34 -9.31 -8.01 11.62
CA PRO A 34 -10.60 -8.56 12.05
C PRO A 34 -11.57 -7.46 12.51
N SER A 35 -12.87 -7.64 12.25
CA SER A 35 -13.92 -6.70 12.71
C SER A 35 -13.86 -6.41 14.21
N THR A 36 -13.50 -7.42 15.01
CA THR A 36 -13.42 -7.36 16.47
C THR A 36 -12.12 -6.77 17.01
N ALA A 37 -11.12 -6.48 16.16
CA ALA A 37 -9.85 -5.94 16.61
C ALA A 37 -10.04 -4.58 17.29
N ASP A 38 -9.28 -4.29 18.33
CA ASP A 38 -9.14 -2.93 18.86
C ASP A 38 -7.77 -2.37 18.45
N VAL A 39 -7.61 -1.05 18.51
CA VAL A 39 -6.34 -0.40 18.09
C VAL A 39 -5.16 -0.78 18.98
N ALA A 40 -5.39 -1.23 20.22
CA ALA A 40 -4.32 -1.72 21.06
C ALA A 40 -3.79 -3.09 20.59
N LEU A 41 -4.48 -3.79 19.69
CA LEU A 41 -3.95 -5.00 19.02
C LEU A 41 -2.54 -4.75 18.48
N PHE A 42 -2.30 -3.61 17.83
CA PHE A 42 -1.03 -3.32 17.17
C PHE A 42 0.15 -3.10 18.13
N ASP A 43 -0.12 -2.83 19.41
CA ASP A 43 0.92 -2.68 20.44
C ASP A 43 1.18 -3.97 21.23
N ARG A 44 0.35 -5.00 21.06
CA ARG A 44 0.49 -6.28 21.77
C ARG A 44 1.56 -7.16 21.12
N ASN A 45 2.16 -8.07 21.88
CA ASN A 45 3.16 -8.99 21.34
C ASN A 45 2.58 -9.99 20.33
N GLU A 46 1.30 -10.33 20.48
CA GLU A 46 0.56 -11.27 19.63
C GLU A 46 0.12 -10.65 18.30
N THR A 47 0.35 -9.35 18.10
CA THR A 47 0.07 -8.69 16.82
C THR A 47 0.73 -9.45 15.66
N PRO A 48 0.03 -9.66 14.54
CA PRO A 48 0.63 -10.26 13.35
C PRO A 48 1.53 -9.27 12.59
N PHE A 49 1.60 -8.01 13.05
CA PHE A 49 2.33 -6.95 12.37
C PHE A 49 3.66 -6.60 13.02
N GLY A 50 4.63 -6.20 12.20
CA GLY A 50 5.84 -5.50 12.61
C GLY A 50 5.89 -4.14 11.92
N GLY A 51 7.09 -3.57 11.82
CA GLY A 51 7.34 -2.43 10.93
C GLY A 51 8.16 -1.32 11.55
N TYR A 52 7.99 -0.12 10.99
CA TYR A 52 8.78 1.07 11.28
C TYR A 52 7.88 2.21 11.77
N ARG A 53 8.28 2.84 12.87
CA ARG A 53 7.68 4.05 13.43
C ARG A 53 8.72 4.80 14.25
N GLY A 54 8.40 6.01 14.72
CA GLY A 54 9.23 6.69 15.71
C GLY A 54 9.45 5.82 16.97
N SER A 55 10.65 5.85 17.54
CA SER A 55 11.04 4.94 18.64
C SER A 55 10.10 5.05 19.85
N GLU A 56 9.74 6.28 20.22
CA GLU A 56 8.91 6.57 21.39
C GLU A 56 7.40 6.48 21.10
N GLN A 57 7.00 6.36 19.83
CA GLN A 57 5.57 6.35 19.47
C GLN A 57 4.92 5.01 19.85
N LYS A 58 3.59 4.94 19.86
CA LYS A 58 2.86 3.66 19.90
C LYS A 58 2.23 3.42 18.54
N TRP A 59 1.99 2.16 18.18
CA TRP A 59 1.22 1.88 16.98
C TRP A 59 -0.20 2.38 17.13
N SER A 60 -0.82 2.21 18.30
CA SER A 60 -2.17 2.72 18.57
C SER A 60 -2.29 4.25 18.53
N SER A 61 -1.19 5.01 18.62
CA SER A 61 -1.23 6.46 18.42
C SER A 61 -1.15 6.88 16.95
N LEU A 62 -0.76 5.99 16.06
CA LEU A 62 -0.60 6.23 14.61
C LEU A 62 -1.65 5.51 13.77
N ILE A 63 -2.30 4.50 14.34
CA ILE A 63 -3.33 3.69 13.68
C ILE A 63 -4.69 4.03 14.28
N SER A 64 -5.68 4.18 13.41
CA SER A 64 -7.09 4.31 13.81
C SER A 64 -7.98 3.44 12.92
N PHE A 65 -9.17 3.11 13.42
CA PHE A 65 -10.22 2.51 12.59
C PHE A 65 -11.20 3.62 12.21
N PRO A 66 -11.16 4.11 10.96
CA PRO A 66 -12.00 5.22 10.57
C PRO A 66 -13.47 4.78 10.57
N PRO A 67 -14.37 5.54 11.21
CA PRO A 67 -15.79 5.20 11.21
C PRO A 67 -16.36 5.34 9.80
N GLN A 68 -17.37 4.53 9.48
CA GLN A 68 -18.16 4.67 8.25
C GLN A 68 -17.36 4.53 6.94
N VAL A 69 -16.19 3.90 6.98
CA VAL A 69 -15.47 3.48 5.76
C VAL A 69 -15.98 2.10 5.36
N PRO A 70 -16.54 1.94 4.13
CA PRO A 70 -16.99 0.64 3.67
C PRO A 70 -15.80 -0.33 3.52
N PRO A 71 -16.01 -1.65 3.66
CA PRO A 71 -14.96 -2.64 3.41
C PRO A 71 -14.32 -2.44 2.03
N ALA A 72 -13.02 -2.73 1.93
CA ALA A 72 -12.32 -2.78 0.65
C ALA A 72 -12.69 -4.05 -0.13
N LEU A 73 -12.22 -4.16 -1.38
CA LEU A 73 -12.60 -5.19 -2.34
C LEU A 73 -12.67 -6.59 -1.73
N PHE A 74 -11.58 -7.05 -1.10
CA PHE A 74 -11.41 -8.39 -0.51
C PHE A 74 -11.71 -8.46 1.00
N ASP A 75 -12.39 -7.45 1.57
CA ASP A 75 -12.70 -7.39 3.00
C ASP A 75 -14.17 -7.72 3.31
N TYR A 76 -15.05 -7.77 2.29
CA TYR A 76 -16.49 -7.99 2.49
C TYR A 76 -16.81 -9.34 3.13
N GLU A 77 -16.32 -10.44 2.56
CA GLU A 77 -16.67 -11.79 3.03
C GLU A 77 -15.95 -12.15 4.33
N SER A 78 -14.71 -11.70 4.50
CA SER A 78 -13.96 -11.89 5.75
C SER A 78 -14.50 -11.05 6.91
N GLY A 79 -15.36 -10.07 6.62
CA GLY A 79 -15.81 -9.07 7.59
C GLY A 79 -14.64 -8.24 8.14
N ALA A 80 -13.55 -8.13 7.40
CA ALA A 80 -12.41 -7.34 7.82
C ALA A 80 -12.75 -5.85 7.76
N LYS A 81 -12.08 -5.06 8.59
CA LYS A 81 -12.29 -3.62 8.65
C LYS A 81 -11.08 -2.83 8.17
N PRO A 82 -11.30 -1.65 7.58
CA PRO A 82 -10.24 -0.74 7.18
C PRO A 82 -9.45 -0.21 8.38
N MET A 83 -8.20 0.15 8.13
CA MET A 83 -7.38 0.89 9.09
C MET A 83 -6.71 2.11 8.45
N SER A 84 -6.69 3.21 9.17
CA SER A 84 -5.92 4.39 8.80
C SER A 84 -4.55 4.34 9.46
N ILE A 85 -3.50 4.61 8.69
CA ILE A 85 -2.12 4.71 9.16
C ILE A 85 -1.66 6.14 8.93
N ALA A 86 -1.26 6.80 10.00
CA ALA A 86 -0.77 8.18 9.98
C ALA A 86 0.74 8.26 10.20
N VAL A 87 1.33 9.32 9.67
CA VAL A 87 2.68 9.77 9.94
C VAL A 87 2.61 11.20 10.45
N ASP A 88 3.44 11.53 11.44
CA ASP A 88 3.53 12.86 12.02
C ASP A 88 4.98 13.29 12.24
N GLN A 89 5.15 14.42 12.92
CA GLN A 89 6.46 15.01 13.18
C GLN A 89 7.38 14.09 13.99
N ASP A 90 6.83 13.20 14.83
CA ASP A 90 7.59 12.34 15.73
C ASP A 90 7.93 10.98 15.09
N SER A 91 7.43 10.72 13.87
CA SER A 91 7.70 9.49 13.10
C SER A 91 9.11 9.46 12.49
N VAL A 92 10.12 9.86 13.26
CA VAL A 92 11.55 9.78 12.90
C VAL A 92 12.04 8.37 13.21
N VAL A 93 12.35 7.59 12.17
CA VAL A 93 12.89 6.24 12.35
C VAL A 93 14.40 6.33 12.53
N LEU A 94 14.88 5.77 13.64
CA LEU A 94 16.30 5.60 13.90
C LEU A 94 16.80 4.35 13.16
N PRO A 95 17.69 4.47 12.17
CA PRO A 95 18.30 3.30 11.55
C PRO A 95 19.24 2.59 12.53
N ALA A 96 19.58 1.33 12.25
CA ALA A 96 20.45 0.51 13.10
C ALA A 96 21.84 1.12 13.34
N ASN A 97 22.33 1.96 12.41
CA ASN A 97 23.59 2.69 12.54
C ASN A 97 23.49 3.94 13.46
N LYS A 98 22.32 4.20 14.05
CA LYS A 98 21.99 5.32 14.94
C LYS A 98 22.19 6.72 14.35
N GLN A 99 22.35 6.84 13.03
CA GLN A 99 22.34 8.15 12.38
C GLN A 99 20.90 8.57 12.10
N VAL A 100 20.44 9.61 12.78
CA VAL A 100 19.07 10.10 12.61
C VAL A 100 18.89 10.60 11.18
N GLU A 101 18.06 9.93 10.39
CA GLU A 101 17.65 10.38 9.07
C GLU A 101 16.45 11.31 9.22
N THR A 102 16.73 12.61 9.41
CA THR A 102 15.72 13.66 9.62
C THR A 102 14.95 14.00 8.35
N GLY A 103 15.45 13.57 7.19
CA GLY A 103 14.88 13.83 5.87
C GLY A 103 13.57 13.13 5.57
N TYR A 104 13.20 12.11 6.34
CA TYR A 104 11.89 11.46 6.23
C TYR A 104 11.16 11.32 7.55
N ARG A 105 9.86 11.06 7.44
CA ARG A 105 9.00 10.58 8.51
C ARG A 105 8.34 9.31 8.01
N LYS A 106 8.37 8.24 8.81
CA LYS A 106 7.92 6.92 8.38
C LYS A 106 7.11 6.23 9.46
N THR A 107 5.91 5.83 9.07
CA THR A 107 5.07 4.87 9.78
C THR A 107 4.63 3.82 8.77
N ALA A 108 5.21 2.63 8.79
CA ALA A 108 4.85 1.57 7.87
C ALA A 108 4.81 0.23 8.59
N LEU A 109 3.71 -0.49 8.44
CA LEU A 109 3.56 -1.85 8.95
C LEU A 109 4.18 -2.85 7.97
N THR A 110 4.64 -3.97 8.51
CA THR A 110 5.00 -5.18 7.78
C THR A 110 4.31 -6.38 8.42
N PHE A 111 4.35 -7.54 7.77
CA PHE A 111 3.99 -8.78 8.45
C PHE A 111 5.11 -9.21 9.38
N LYS A 112 4.79 -9.59 10.62
CA LYS A 112 5.78 -10.08 11.60
C LYS A 112 6.50 -11.36 11.12
N ARG A 113 5.82 -12.16 10.29
CA ARG A 113 6.38 -13.36 9.65
C ARG A 113 7.15 -13.07 8.36
N ASN A 114 7.12 -11.85 7.83
CA ASN A 114 7.87 -11.49 6.64
C ASN A 114 9.30 -11.14 7.07
N THR A 115 10.20 -12.10 6.90
CA THR A 115 11.60 -12.05 7.36
C THR A 115 12.57 -11.58 6.28
N GLY A 116 12.08 -11.34 5.06
CA GLY A 116 12.91 -11.04 3.90
C GLY A 116 13.36 -12.27 3.12
N SER A 117 13.22 -13.47 3.68
CA SER A 117 13.64 -14.75 3.08
C SER A 117 12.54 -15.81 3.11
N ASP A 118 11.34 -15.41 3.51
CA ASP A 118 10.15 -16.26 3.59
C ASP A 118 9.50 -16.52 2.22
N GLU A 119 8.37 -17.22 2.24
CA GLU A 119 7.64 -17.65 1.04
C GLU A 119 7.11 -16.50 0.18
N SER A 120 6.85 -15.31 0.76
CA SER A 120 6.48 -14.14 -0.04
C SER A 120 7.61 -13.67 -0.96
N GLY A 121 8.85 -14.07 -0.68
CA GLY A 121 10.03 -13.62 -1.40
C GLY A 121 10.50 -14.49 -2.56
N ARG A 122 9.75 -15.54 -2.93
CA ARG A 122 10.23 -16.60 -3.84
C ARG A 122 9.15 -17.04 -4.81
N GLY A 123 9.55 -17.51 -5.99
CA GLY A 123 8.59 -17.99 -6.99
C GLY A 123 7.78 -16.87 -7.64
N VAL A 124 6.45 -17.03 -7.70
CA VAL A 124 5.54 -16.03 -8.27
C VAL A 124 4.53 -15.64 -7.19
N VAL A 125 4.54 -14.37 -6.79
CA VAL A 125 3.80 -13.87 -5.63
C VAL A 125 3.07 -12.60 -6.01
N THR A 126 1.84 -12.43 -5.54
CA THR A 126 1.09 -11.19 -5.72
C THR A 126 0.79 -10.52 -4.38
N TYR A 127 1.09 -9.23 -4.32
CA TYR A 127 0.85 -8.36 -3.16
C TYR A 127 -0.39 -7.54 -3.41
N HIS A 128 -1.37 -7.63 -2.53
CA HIS A 128 -2.65 -6.96 -2.63
C HIS A 128 -2.78 -5.89 -1.55
N TRP A 129 -3.35 -4.75 -1.94
CA TRP A 129 -3.83 -3.74 -1.01
C TRP A 129 -4.88 -2.85 -1.71
N SER A 130 -5.76 -2.29 -0.91
CA SER A 130 -6.61 -1.17 -1.31
C SER A 130 -6.22 0.06 -0.51
N VAL A 131 -6.23 1.21 -1.15
CA VAL A 131 -5.89 2.49 -0.53
C VAL A 131 -6.95 3.53 -0.84
N ARG A 132 -7.17 4.44 0.09
CA ARG A 132 -7.97 5.65 -0.11
C ARG A 132 -7.42 6.80 0.72
N GLN A 133 -7.78 8.02 0.32
CA GLN A 133 -7.44 9.22 1.09
C GLN A 133 -8.11 9.19 2.46
N ASN A 134 -7.39 9.64 3.49
CA ASN A 134 -7.96 9.92 4.81
C ASN A 134 -8.29 11.42 4.91
N ARG A 135 -9.58 11.76 5.03
CA ARG A 135 -10.04 13.16 5.09
C ARG A 135 -9.68 13.87 6.38
N ASP A 136 -9.49 13.15 7.47
CA ASP A 136 -9.14 13.74 8.77
C ASP A 136 -7.65 14.09 8.85
N THR A 137 -6.83 13.44 8.03
CA THR A 137 -5.37 13.64 7.95
C THR A 137 -4.91 13.62 6.49
N PRO A 138 -5.31 14.61 5.67
CA PRO A 138 -5.04 14.61 4.23
C PRO A 138 -3.54 14.73 3.95
N LEU A 139 -3.07 14.14 2.86
CA LEU A 139 -1.67 14.29 2.43
C LEU A 139 -1.41 15.69 1.85
N ASN A 140 -0.20 16.21 2.07
CA ASN A 140 0.30 17.40 1.41
C ASN A 140 1.18 17.01 0.21
N PHE A 141 0.58 16.93 -0.98
CA PHE A 141 1.25 16.46 -2.20
C PHE A 141 2.39 17.35 -2.72
N THR A 142 2.75 18.45 -2.03
CA THR A 142 4.05 19.12 -2.26
C THR A 142 5.22 18.26 -1.80
N HIS A 143 4.99 17.29 -0.91
CA HIS A 143 5.95 16.29 -0.48
C HIS A 143 5.88 15.03 -1.35
N GLU A 144 6.98 14.28 -1.41
CA GLU A 144 6.98 12.92 -1.95
C GLU A 144 6.56 11.93 -0.86
N TYR A 145 5.69 10.99 -1.21
CA TYR A 145 5.26 9.90 -0.34
C TYR A 145 5.53 8.54 -0.96
N VAL A 146 6.00 7.59 -0.15
CA VAL A 146 5.96 6.16 -0.46
C VAL A 146 4.86 5.55 0.42
N ALA A 147 3.77 5.12 -0.21
CA ALA A 147 2.61 4.56 0.48
C ALA A 147 2.69 3.03 0.66
N VAL A 148 3.31 2.36 -0.31
CA VAL A 148 3.56 0.92 -0.28
C VAL A 148 4.91 0.66 -0.91
N SER A 149 5.67 -0.30 -0.38
CA SER A 149 6.92 -0.74 -0.99
C SER A 149 7.19 -2.20 -0.70
N HIS A 150 7.87 -2.86 -1.63
CA HIS A 150 8.52 -4.13 -1.35
C HIS A 150 10.04 -3.91 -1.34
N GLU A 151 10.60 -3.67 -0.15
CA GLU A 151 12.04 -3.46 0.06
C GLU A 151 12.78 -4.77 -0.16
N THR A 152 13.98 -4.72 -0.74
CA THR A 152 14.78 -5.91 -1.06
C THR A 152 15.39 -6.52 0.20
N ALA A 153 15.67 -7.84 0.20
CA ALA A 153 16.18 -8.51 1.40
C ALA A 153 17.49 -7.90 1.97
N ASN A 154 18.34 -7.33 1.10
CA ASN A 154 19.56 -6.61 1.50
C ASN A 154 19.37 -5.12 1.85
N ALA A 155 18.14 -4.62 1.88
CA ALA A 155 17.80 -3.21 2.06
C ALA A 155 18.50 -2.23 1.08
N GLY A 156 18.92 -2.74 -0.08
CA GLY A 156 19.63 -1.97 -1.12
C GLY A 156 18.71 -1.22 -2.08
N GLY A 157 17.40 -1.45 -2.03
CA GLY A 157 16.40 -0.83 -2.89
C GLY A 157 15.01 -1.41 -2.68
N ASN A 158 14.14 -1.27 -3.67
CA ASN A 158 12.79 -1.84 -3.66
C ASN A 158 12.54 -2.60 -4.95
N HIS A 159 11.82 -3.72 -4.90
CA HIS A 159 11.29 -4.39 -6.08
C HIS A 159 10.18 -3.58 -6.74
N PHE A 160 9.38 -2.89 -5.94
CA PHE A 160 8.44 -1.88 -6.41
C PHE A 160 8.12 -0.88 -5.31
N GLN A 161 7.57 0.27 -5.70
CA GLN A 161 7.02 1.27 -4.78
C GLN A 161 5.73 1.87 -5.35
N LEU A 162 4.73 2.11 -4.50
CA LEU A 162 3.62 3.01 -4.79
C LEU A 162 3.95 4.39 -4.21
N VAL A 163 4.02 5.39 -5.08
CA VAL A 163 4.48 6.75 -4.76
C VAL A 163 3.41 7.78 -5.13
N ALA A 164 3.32 8.85 -4.35
CA ALA A 164 2.49 10.02 -4.65
C ALA A 164 3.21 11.34 -4.35
N GLY A 165 2.65 12.44 -4.82
CA GLY A 165 3.19 13.78 -4.63
C GLY A 165 4.33 14.12 -5.59
N LEU A 166 5.07 15.18 -5.26
CA LEU A 166 6.21 15.68 -6.03
C LEU A 166 7.46 14.83 -5.75
N ILE A 167 7.85 13.99 -6.71
CA ILE A 167 9.06 13.16 -6.59
C ILE A 167 10.29 14.07 -6.56
N ILE A 168 11.14 13.91 -5.53
CA ILE A 168 12.35 14.72 -5.36
C ILE A 168 13.26 14.56 -6.59
N GLY A 169 13.68 15.70 -7.16
CA GLY A 169 14.49 15.78 -8.37
C GLY A 169 13.75 15.47 -9.67
N LYS A 170 12.43 15.24 -9.62
CA LYS A 170 11.55 15.00 -10.78
C LYS A 170 10.21 15.76 -10.64
N GLU A 171 10.20 16.86 -9.90
CA GLU A 171 8.98 17.59 -9.49
C GLU A 171 8.20 18.11 -10.69
N ASN A 172 8.88 18.54 -11.75
CA ASN A 172 8.26 19.06 -12.98
C ASN A 172 7.96 17.98 -14.03
N ARG A 173 8.27 16.70 -13.74
CA ARG A 173 8.17 15.61 -14.73
C ARG A 173 6.86 14.83 -14.63
N TYR A 174 6.25 14.78 -13.45
CA TYR A 174 5.07 13.94 -13.21
C TYR A 174 4.02 14.68 -12.36
N PRO A 175 2.71 14.45 -12.59
CA PRO A 175 1.66 15.08 -11.79
C PRO A 175 1.74 14.69 -10.32
N ALA A 176 1.68 15.66 -9.41
CA ALA A 176 1.72 15.42 -7.97
C ALA A 176 0.55 14.52 -7.50
N LEU A 177 -0.64 14.75 -8.07
CA LEU A 177 -1.91 14.11 -7.70
C LEU A 177 -2.16 12.77 -8.42
N ASN A 178 -1.09 12.07 -8.79
CA ASN A 178 -1.15 10.71 -9.31
C ASN A 178 -0.49 9.73 -8.35
N TRP A 179 -1.10 8.56 -8.19
CA TRP A 179 -0.39 7.36 -7.79
C TRP A 179 0.57 6.94 -8.90
N LYS A 180 1.75 6.49 -8.52
CA LYS A 180 2.81 6.07 -9.43
C LYS A 180 3.41 4.77 -8.92
N VAL A 181 3.35 3.71 -9.72
CA VAL A 181 4.05 2.46 -9.44
C VAL A 181 5.43 2.53 -10.07
N LEU A 182 6.46 2.44 -9.24
CA LEU A 182 7.85 2.39 -9.65
C LEU A 182 8.35 0.95 -9.59
N ASP A 183 9.12 0.55 -10.57
CA ASP A 183 9.81 -0.75 -10.63
C ASP A 183 11.14 -0.74 -9.83
N ARG A 184 11.94 -1.80 -9.97
CA ARG A 184 13.25 -1.97 -9.34
C ARG A 184 14.28 -0.92 -9.76
N THR A 185 14.14 -0.36 -10.96
CA THR A 185 15.02 0.68 -11.52
C THR A 185 14.53 2.10 -11.21
N LYS A 186 13.38 2.23 -10.52
CA LYS A 186 12.69 3.49 -10.23
C LYS A 186 12.10 4.15 -11.48
N HIS A 187 11.83 3.37 -12.52
CA HIS A 187 10.99 3.78 -13.65
C HIS A 187 9.52 3.64 -13.27
N ILE A 188 8.73 4.63 -13.68
CA ILE A 188 7.28 4.59 -13.48
C ILE A 188 6.70 3.69 -14.57
N ILE A 189 6.17 2.54 -14.16
CA ILE A 189 5.56 1.54 -15.06
C ILE A 189 4.03 1.67 -15.13
N PHE A 190 3.42 2.34 -14.14
CA PHE A 190 2.00 2.63 -14.12
C PHE A 190 1.73 3.91 -13.33
N GLN A 191 0.73 4.69 -13.75
CA GLN A 191 0.21 5.81 -12.97
C GLN A 191 -1.28 6.01 -13.20
N THR A 192 -1.96 6.53 -12.19
CA THR A 192 -3.39 6.85 -12.23
C THR A 192 -3.67 8.07 -11.34
N PRO A 193 -4.66 8.93 -11.67
CA PRO A 193 -5.08 10.00 -10.77
C PRO A 193 -5.54 9.46 -9.42
N ILE A 194 -5.21 10.18 -8.35
CA ILE A 194 -5.69 9.87 -7.00
C ILE A 194 -7.17 10.19 -6.90
N LEU A 195 -7.97 9.27 -6.35
CA LEU A 195 -9.39 9.49 -6.11
C LEU A 195 -9.63 10.20 -4.78
N PHE A 196 -10.33 11.33 -4.85
CA PHE A 196 -10.78 12.11 -3.68
C PHE A 196 -12.27 11.87 -3.33
N THR A 197 -12.94 10.98 -4.07
CA THR A 197 -14.37 10.67 -3.96
C THR A 197 -14.75 9.79 -2.77
N ASN A 198 -13.80 9.41 -1.91
CA ASN A 198 -13.93 8.38 -0.87
C ASN A 198 -14.03 6.93 -1.38
N ASP A 199 -13.80 6.70 -2.67
CA ASP A 199 -13.72 5.34 -3.20
C ASP A 199 -12.38 4.67 -2.90
N TRP A 200 -12.40 3.34 -2.95
CA TRP A 200 -11.20 2.52 -2.88
C TRP A 200 -10.45 2.53 -4.21
N GLU A 201 -9.13 2.60 -4.14
CA GLU A 201 -8.24 2.31 -5.24
C GLU A 201 -7.53 1.00 -4.93
N ASN A 202 -7.87 -0.06 -5.65
CA ASN A 202 -7.39 -1.41 -5.41
C ASN A 202 -6.18 -1.67 -6.29
N PHE A 203 -5.13 -2.23 -5.70
CA PHE A 203 -3.90 -2.56 -6.39
C PHE A 203 -3.53 -4.01 -6.09
N ALA A 204 -2.99 -4.67 -7.12
CA ALA A 204 -2.19 -5.85 -6.90
C ALA A 204 -0.93 -5.79 -7.77
N ILE A 205 0.20 -6.26 -7.23
CA ILE A 205 1.45 -6.35 -7.99
C ILE A 205 1.97 -7.77 -7.92
N THR A 206 2.10 -8.40 -9.07
CA THR A 206 2.73 -9.71 -9.20
C THR A 206 4.23 -9.54 -9.43
N LEU A 207 5.03 -10.14 -8.57
CA LEU A 207 6.46 -10.34 -8.77
C LEU A 207 6.72 -11.79 -9.13
N ASN A 208 7.40 -12.01 -10.24
CA ASN A 208 7.94 -13.31 -10.59
C ASN A 208 9.44 -13.29 -10.31
N TYR A 209 9.87 -13.80 -9.17
CA TYR A 209 11.29 -13.84 -8.78
C TYR A 209 12.11 -14.73 -9.70
N ASN A 210 11.52 -15.81 -10.23
CA ASN A 210 12.19 -16.74 -11.14
C ASN A 210 12.55 -16.08 -12.49
N LYS A 211 11.64 -15.25 -13.02
CA LYS A 211 11.82 -14.54 -14.30
C LYS A 211 12.20 -13.08 -14.16
N ARG A 212 12.20 -12.56 -12.93
CA ARG A 212 12.41 -11.16 -12.55
C ARG A 212 11.49 -10.21 -13.28
N THR A 213 10.21 -10.54 -13.34
CA THR A 213 9.22 -9.69 -13.99
C THR A 213 8.24 -9.09 -12.99
N ILE A 214 7.63 -7.97 -13.37
CA ILE A 214 6.59 -7.28 -12.62
C ILE A 214 5.34 -7.12 -13.48
N GLN A 215 4.17 -7.20 -12.85
CA GLN A 215 2.90 -6.84 -13.49
C GLN A 215 1.99 -6.12 -12.48
N VAL A 216 1.33 -5.07 -12.94
CA VAL A 216 0.43 -4.24 -12.12
C VAL A 216 -1.01 -4.52 -12.50
N PHE A 217 -1.84 -4.68 -11.47
CA PHE A 217 -3.28 -4.76 -11.54
C PHE A 217 -3.88 -3.59 -10.79
N TYR A 218 -4.96 -3.03 -11.31
CA TYR A 218 -5.66 -1.90 -10.71
C TYR A 218 -7.16 -1.97 -10.96
N SER A 219 -7.94 -1.48 -10.01
CA SER A 219 -9.36 -1.17 -10.15
C SER A 219 -9.79 -0.12 -9.14
N THR A 220 -11.03 0.34 -9.26
CA THR A 220 -11.63 1.30 -8.33
C THR A 220 -12.91 0.75 -7.73
N GLY A 221 -13.22 1.19 -6.51
CA GLY A 221 -14.41 0.78 -5.76
C GLY A 221 -14.43 -0.73 -5.56
N GLN A 222 -15.47 -1.38 -6.10
CA GLN A 222 -15.70 -2.82 -6.01
C GLN A 222 -15.50 -3.55 -7.35
N ASN A 223 -14.89 -2.89 -8.33
CA ASN A 223 -14.61 -3.51 -9.61
C ASN A 223 -13.49 -4.54 -9.47
N HIS A 224 -13.57 -5.61 -10.26
CA HIS A 224 -12.50 -6.60 -10.34
C HIS A 224 -11.18 -5.95 -10.77
N LEU A 225 -10.08 -6.41 -10.19
CA LEU A 225 -8.74 -6.02 -10.63
C LEU A 225 -8.52 -6.42 -12.09
N SER A 226 -8.01 -5.48 -12.87
CA SER A 226 -7.61 -5.72 -14.27
C SER A 226 -6.12 -5.47 -14.42
N ALA A 227 -5.44 -6.25 -15.27
CA ALA A 227 -4.06 -5.98 -15.62
C ALA A 227 -3.98 -4.63 -16.34
N VAL A 228 -3.20 -3.70 -15.81
CA VAL A 228 -3.01 -2.36 -16.37
C VAL A 228 -1.63 -2.16 -16.97
N THR A 229 -0.75 -3.15 -16.82
CA THR A 229 0.53 -3.25 -17.53
C THR A 229 0.66 -4.62 -18.19
N ALA A 230 1.54 -4.70 -19.18
CA ALA A 230 2.10 -5.98 -19.58
C ALA A 230 2.97 -6.55 -18.45
N ILE A 231 3.49 -7.76 -18.66
CA ILE A 231 4.55 -8.33 -17.83
C ILE A 231 5.85 -7.68 -18.27
N GLU A 232 6.45 -6.87 -17.41
CA GLU A 232 7.65 -6.07 -17.71
C GLU A 232 8.89 -6.66 -16.99
N ASP A 233 10.08 -6.37 -17.50
CA ASP A 233 11.33 -6.67 -16.80
C ASP A 233 11.44 -5.86 -15.50
N ASN A 234 11.92 -6.50 -14.44
CA ASN A 234 12.11 -5.90 -13.13
C ASN A 234 13.53 -6.17 -12.58
N THR A 235 14.50 -6.32 -13.48
CA THR A 235 15.92 -6.41 -13.13
C THR A 235 16.50 -5.05 -12.71
N LYS A 236 17.61 -5.06 -11.98
CA LYS A 236 18.36 -3.85 -11.65
C LYS A 236 19.22 -3.43 -12.86
N ASP A 237 19.34 -2.13 -13.12
CA ASP A 237 20.26 -1.61 -14.14
C ASP A 237 21.67 -2.21 -13.98
N ASN A 238 22.24 -2.69 -15.09
CA ASN A 238 23.53 -3.38 -15.20
C ASN A 238 23.60 -4.84 -14.70
N TYR A 239 22.47 -5.51 -14.48
CA TYR A 239 22.50 -6.95 -14.25
C TYR A 239 22.70 -7.71 -15.57
N SER A 240 23.85 -8.36 -15.75
CA SER A 240 24.03 -9.28 -16.88
C SER A 240 23.24 -10.57 -16.60
N PRO A 241 22.56 -11.18 -17.58
CA PRO A 241 21.94 -12.50 -17.40
C PRO A 241 22.91 -13.60 -16.94
N LYS A 242 24.23 -13.33 -17.02
CA LYS A 242 25.32 -14.21 -16.58
C LYS A 242 25.78 -13.96 -15.14
N ASP A 243 25.33 -12.89 -14.49
CA ASP A 243 25.63 -12.67 -13.08
C ASP A 243 24.78 -13.67 -12.28
N ASN A 244 25.43 -14.60 -11.60
CA ASN A 244 24.77 -15.59 -10.76
C ASN A 244 23.74 -14.90 -9.86
N LEU A 245 22.50 -15.43 -9.85
CA LEU A 245 21.42 -15.01 -8.97
C LEU A 245 21.98 -14.76 -7.58
N ASN A 246 22.11 -13.50 -7.18
CA ASN A 246 22.47 -13.20 -5.80
C ASN A 246 21.21 -13.51 -5.00
N PRO A 247 21.20 -14.50 -4.10
CA PRO A 247 20.01 -14.81 -3.31
C PRO A 247 19.54 -13.60 -2.48
N ASN A 248 20.43 -12.63 -2.26
CA ASN A 248 20.14 -11.38 -1.58
C ASN A 248 19.35 -10.35 -2.44
N ASP A 249 19.16 -10.61 -3.73
CA ASP A 249 18.26 -9.86 -4.62
C ASP A 249 16.87 -10.53 -4.75
N GLU A 250 16.67 -11.70 -4.13
CA GLU A 250 15.37 -12.34 -3.94
C GLU A 250 14.80 -11.98 -2.57
N GLY A 251 13.48 -12.04 -2.43
CA GLY A 251 12.79 -11.70 -1.20
C GLY A 251 12.83 -10.24 -0.81
N GLY A 252 12.47 -9.97 0.44
CA GLY A 252 12.23 -8.61 0.88
C GLY A 252 11.10 -8.42 1.87
N LEU A 253 10.87 -7.16 2.22
CA LEU A 253 9.85 -6.75 3.17
C LEU A 253 8.75 -5.99 2.46
N PHE A 254 7.53 -6.52 2.52
CA PHE A 254 6.34 -5.81 2.11
C PHE A 254 5.91 -4.84 3.20
N GLN A 255 5.90 -3.55 2.86
CA GLN A 255 5.62 -2.45 3.77
C GLN A 255 4.44 -1.64 3.26
N PHE A 256 3.47 -1.35 4.13
CA PHE A 256 2.32 -0.50 3.82
C PHE A 256 2.09 0.52 4.95
N GLY A 257 1.77 1.75 4.58
CA GLY A 257 1.69 2.88 5.48
C GLY A 257 2.21 4.13 4.79
N LEU A 258 3.04 4.93 5.43
CA LEU A 258 3.49 6.18 4.83
C LEU A 258 4.93 6.50 5.20
N LEU A 259 5.78 6.65 4.18
CA LEU A 259 7.05 7.36 4.27
C LEU A 259 6.87 8.69 3.55
N ARG A 260 6.95 9.78 4.31
CA ARG A 260 6.95 11.16 3.81
C ARG A 260 8.38 11.66 3.73
N LYS A 261 8.77 12.23 2.58
CA LYS A 261 10.06 12.88 2.42
C LYS A 261 9.92 14.39 2.59
N SER A 262 10.96 15.02 3.11
CA SER A 262 11.06 16.47 3.20
C SER A 262 11.13 17.14 1.82
N THR A 263 10.69 18.40 1.74
CA THR A 263 10.85 19.24 0.55
C THR A 263 12.14 20.06 0.60
N GLY A 264 12.64 20.49 -0.56
CA GLY A 264 13.78 21.42 -0.66
C GLY A 264 15.14 20.80 -0.36
N ALA A 265 15.20 19.49 -0.08
CA ALA A 265 16.45 18.75 0.01
C ALA A 265 16.89 18.25 -1.37
N LYS A 266 18.21 18.18 -1.59
CA LYS A 266 18.80 17.56 -2.80
C LYS A 266 18.78 16.03 -2.73
N ASP A 267 18.66 15.47 -1.54
CA ASP A 267 18.55 14.03 -1.30
C ASP A 267 17.48 13.74 -0.23
N ALA A 268 16.98 12.50 -0.22
CA ALA A 268 15.87 12.10 0.65
C ALA A 268 16.27 11.91 2.14
N ARG A 269 17.57 11.92 2.48
CA ARG A 269 18.07 11.61 3.84
C ARG A 269 18.49 12.87 4.61
N GLY A 270 18.76 13.97 3.91
CA GLY A 270 19.26 15.22 4.46
C GLY A 270 18.21 16.10 5.15
N ASN A 271 18.64 17.28 5.58
CA ASN A 271 17.85 18.25 6.36
C ASN A 271 16.89 19.08 5.49
N GLY A 272 15.93 18.45 4.82
CA GLY A 272 14.87 19.18 4.12
C GLY A 272 13.80 19.72 5.07
N TYR A 273 12.92 20.55 4.52
CA TYR A 273 11.79 21.11 5.25
C TYR A 273 10.65 20.09 5.38
N GLN A 274 10.19 19.86 6.61
CA GLN A 274 9.03 18.98 6.90
C GLN A 274 7.71 19.75 7.05
N GLY A 275 7.71 21.09 7.07
CA GLY A 275 6.51 21.82 7.49
C GLY A 275 6.39 21.94 9.01
N PRO A 276 5.54 22.86 9.50
CA PRO A 276 5.14 22.86 10.90
C PRO A 276 4.22 21.66 11.19
N GLN A 277 4.23 21.18 12.44
CA GLN A 277 3.32 20.21 13.05
C GLN A 277 2.24 19.64 12.10
N PHE A 278 2.49 18.47 11.55
CA PHE A 278 1.59 17.81 10.61
C PHE A 278 1.17 16.45 11.14
N ARG A 279 0.02 15.99 10.65
CA ARG A 279 -0.43 14.61 10.75
C ARG A 279 -1.14 14.26 9.45
N GLU A 280 -0.57 13.33 8.72
CA GLU A 280 -0.98 12.97 7.36
C GLU A 280 -1.12 11.44 7.29
N GLY A 281 -2.08 10.93 6.54
CA GLY A 281 -2.34 9.50 6.54
C GLY A 281 -3.18 9.00 5.38
N LEU A 282 -3.21 7.68 5.26
CA LEU A 282 -3.98 6.95 4.27
C LEU A 282 -4.77 5.84 4.97
N THR A 283 -5.90 5.47 4.39
CA THR A 283 -6.68 4.32 4.85
C THR A 283 -6.43 3.13 3.94
N TYR A 284 -6.20 1.97 4.54
CA TYR A 284 -5.89 0.71 3.88
C TYR A 284 -6.93 -0.36 4.18
N GLY A 285 -7.13 -1.24 3.22
CA GLY A 285 -7.91 -2.48 3.32
C GLY A 285 -7.36 -3.51 2.36
N SER A 286 -7.94 -4.72 2.34
CA SER A 286 -7.55 -5.80 1.41
C SER A 286 -6.05 -6.10 1.36
N ILE A 287 -5.38 -6.00 2.52
CA ILE A 287 -3.94 -6.23 2.63
C ILE A 287 -3.69 -7.72 2.78
N PHE A 288 -3.12 -8.35 1.76
CA PHE A 288 -2.68 -9.74 1.83
C PHE A 288 -1.64 -10.03 0.75
N VAL A 289 -0.97 -11.17 0.89
CA VAL A 289 0.01 -11.68 -0.08
C VAL A 289 -0.40 -13.10 -0.43
N GLU A 290 -0.45 -13.41 -1.72
CA GLU A 290 -0.86 -14.72 -2.20
C GLU A 290 0.22 -15.39 -3.07
N ASN A 291 0.18 -16.71 -3.08
CA ASN A 291 0.96 -17.52 -4.00
C ASN A 291 0.28 -17.50 -5.38
N SER A 292 0.98 -16.91 -6.34
CA SER A 292 0.51 -16.76 -7.73
C SER A 292 1.18 -17.71 -8.70
N ALA A 293 1.71 -18.83 -8.19
CA ALA A 293 2.13 -19.95 -9.03
C ALA A 293 1.00 -20.36 -9.99
N ASN A 294 1.39 -20.83 -11.18
CA ASN A 294 0.48 -21.24 -12.26
C ASN A 294 -0.44 -20.12 -12.79
N GLY A 295 -0.13 -18.85 -12.50
CA GLY A 295 -0.88 -17.70 -13.00
C GLY A 295 -2.13 -17.35 -12.20
N CYS A 296 -2.27 -17.90 -10.98
CA CYS A 296 -3.37 -17.53 -10.09
C CYS A 296 -3.21 -16.08 -9.60
N VAL A 297 -4.21 -15.24 -9.83
CA VAL A 297 -4.28 -13.88 -9.26
C VAL A 297 -5.72 -13.62 -8.85
N SER A 298 -5.95 -13.29 -7.58
CA SER A 298 -7.28 -12.87 -7.10
C SER A 298 -7.65 -11.53 -7.72
N ARG A 299 -8.85 -11.41 -8.33
CA ARG A 299 -9.26 -10.22 -9.08
C ARG A 299 -10.68 -9.77 -8.81
#